data_AF-A0A529NYC5-F1
#
_entry.id   AF-A0A529NYC5-F1
#
_cell.length_a   1.000
_cell.length_b   1.000
_cell.length_c   1.000
_cell.angle_alpha   90.00
_cell.angle_beta   90.00
_cell.angle_gamma   90.00
#
_symmetry.space_group_name_H-M   'P 1'
#
loop_
_entity.id
_entity.type
_entity.pdbx_description
1 polymer ?
#
loop_
_entity_poly.entity_id
_entity_poly.type
_entity_poly.pdbx_seq_one_letter_code
_entity_poly.pdbx_strand_id
1 'polypeptide(L)'
;MTRTIVASATREIIIGFDQPFCVIGERINPTGRKKLAAEMIAGNFDTVIRDALEQAACGATMLDVNAGVTSVNPNETEPGLLVQTLEIVQGLVDLPLSIDSSVT
;
A
#
# COMPACT_ATOMS: atom_id res chain seq x y z
N MET A 1 -12.24 -24.45 -10.82
CA MET A 1 -12.47 -23.31 -9.91
C MET A 1 -11.41 -22.26 -10.17
N THR A 2 -11.77 -20.97 -10.12
CA THR A 2 -10.87 -19.86 -10.45
C THR A 2 -9.80 -19.66 -9.37
N ARG A 3 -8.58 -19.34 -9.79
CA ARG A 3 -7.47 -18.89 -8.92
C ARG A 3 -6.96 -17.56 -9.45
N THR A 4 -6.73 -16.61 -8.56
CA THR A 4 -6.11 -15.32 -8.85
C THR A 4 -4.73 -15.31 -8.21
N ILE A 5 -3.71 -14.96 -8.98
CA ILE A 5 -2.33 -14.90 -8.52
C ILE A 5 -1.91 -13.44 -8.44
N VAL A 6 -1.35 -13.04 -7.31
CA VAL A 6 -0.75 -11.71 -7.11
C VAL A 6 0.66 -11.91 -6.58
N ALA A 7 1.63 -11.16 -7.09
CA ALA A 7 3.03 -11.37 -6.78
C ALA A 7 3.78 -10.06 -6.55
N SER A 8 4.78 -10.13 -5.67
CA SER A 8 5.90 -9.19 -5.60
C SER A 8 7.09 -9.76 -6.38
N ALA A 9 8.25 -9.11 -6.30
CA ALA A 9 9.48 -9.63 -6.90
C ALA A 9 9.91 -10.99 -6.32
N THR A 10 9.57 -11.30 -5.07
CA THR A 10 10.10 -12.46 -4.33
C THR A 10 9.03 -13.34 -3.69
N ARG A 11 7.75 -12.97 -3.76
CA ARG A 11 6.66 -13.69 -3.12
C ARG A 11 5.42 -13.72 -3.99
N GLU A 12 4.78 -14.89 -4.01
CA GLU A 12 3.50 -15.10 -4.68
C GLU A 12 2.42 -15.39 -3.63
N ILE A 13 1.21 -14.87 -3.85
CA ILE A 13 0.00 -15.26 -3.13
C ILE A 13 -1.04 -15.76 -4.12
N ILE A 14 -1.81 -16.77 -3.71
CA ILE A 14 -2.89 -17.35 -4.51
C ILE A 14 -4.20 -17.11 -3.78
N ILE A 15 -5.10 -16.38 -4.39
CA ILE A 15 -6.47 -16.16 -3.90
C ILE A 15 -7.38 -17.16 -4.63
N GLY A 16 -8.08 -17.99 -3.88
CA GLY A 16 -9.00 -18.97 -4.45
C GLY A 16 -9.50 -19.98 -3.44
N PHE A 17 -10.21 -20.98 -3.94
CA PHE A 17 -10.70 -22.09 -3.13
C PHE A 17 -9.53 -22.90 -2.55
N ASP A 18 -9.72 -23.41 -1.33
CA ASP A 18 -8.73 -24.17 -0.56
C ASP A 18 -7.41 -23.41 -0.26
N GLN A 19 -7.42 -22.08 -0.40
CA GLN A 19 -6.30 -21.22 0.00
C GLN A 19 -6.61 -20.50 1.32
N PRO A 20 -5.58 -20.08 2.10
CA PRO A 20 -5.76 -19.19 3.23
C PRO A 20 -6.49 -17.90 2.85
N PHE A 21 -7.20 -17.29 3.80
CA PHE A 21 -7.82 -15.99 3.60
C PHE A 21 -6.75 -14.92 3.35
N CYS A 22 -6.91 -14.14 2.29
CA CYS A 22 -5.99 -13.04 1.97
C CYS A 22 -6.30 -11.84 2.88
N VAL A 23 -5.37 -11.50 3.76
CA VAL A 23 -5.45 -10.32 4.63
C VAL A 23 -4.71 -9.18 3.95
N ILE A 24 -5.44 -8.15 3.54
CA ILE A 24 -4.87 -6.93 2.96
C ILE A 24 -4.74 -5.88 4.06
N GLY A 25 -3.51 -5.44 4.34
CA GLY A 25 -3.26 -4.37 5.30
C GLY A 25 -3.63 -3.00 4.72
N GLU A 26 -4.54 -2.28 5.37
CA GLU A 26 -5.13 -1.01 4.86
C GLU A 26 -4.47 0.28 5.39
N ARG A 27 -3.48 0.18 6.30
CA ARG A 27 -3.03 1.35 7.06
C ARG A 27 -2.27 2.38 6.21
N ILE A 28 -1.68 2.00 5.08
CA ILE A 28 -0.94 2.93 4.20
C ILE A 28 -1.95 3.68 3.33
N ASN A 29 -2.76 4.51 3.98
CA ASN A 29 -3.80 5.31 3.35
C ASN A 29 -3.95 6.64 4.10
N PRO A 30 -3.62 7.79 3.48
CA PRO A 30 -3.73 9.11 4.12
C PRO A 30 -5.19 9.59 4.27
N THR A 31 -6.16 8.95 3.61
CA THR A 31 -7.58 9.33 3.67
C THR A 31 -8.09 9.27 5.11
N GLY A 32 -8.55 10.41 5.63
CA GLY A 32 -8.99 10.53 7.04
C GLY A 32 -7.85 10.58 8.07
N ARG A 33 -6.59 10.32 7.68
CA ARG A 33 -5.41 10.37 8.55
C ARG A 33 -4.63 11.68 8.36
N LYS A 34 -5.18 12.79 8.89
CA LYS A 34 -4.62 14.15 8.74
C LYS A 34 -3.10 14.25 8.99
N LYS A 35 -2.59 13.54 9.99
CA LYS A 35 -1.15 13.51 10.30
C LYS A 35 -0.34 12.83 9.20
N LEU A 36 -0.76 11.65 8.75
CA LEU A 36 -0.09 10.92 7.67
C LEU A 36 -0.12 11.71 6.36
N ALA A 37 -1.27 12.30 6.02
CA ALA A 37 -1.40 13.16 4.85
C ALA A 37 -0.38 14.32 4.87
N ALA A 38 -0.25 15.01 6.00
CA ALA A 38 0.71 16.10 6.16
C ALA A 38 2.17 15.63 6.11
N GLU A 39 2.48 14.48 6.71
CA GLU A 39 3.81 13.86 6.65
C GLU A 39 4.19 13.53 5.20
N MET A 40 3.31 12.87 4.45
CA MET A 40 3.55 12.49 3.05
C MET A 40 3.72 13.72 2.14
N ILE A 41 2.88 14.76 2.30
CA ILE A 41 3.05 16.03 1.56
C ILE A 41 4.42 16.67 1.86
N ALA A 42 4.89 16.57 3.11
CA ALA A 42 6.20 17.10 3.52
C ALA A 42 7.38 16.20 3.12
N GLY A 43 7.14 15.09 2.41
CA GLY A 43 8.17 14.11 2.05
C GLY A 43 8.67 13.28 3.23
N ASN A 44 7.94 13.26 4.35
CA ASN A 44 8.24 12.42 5.50
C ASN A 44 7.44 11.11 5.40
N PHE A 45 8.15 9.99 5.26
CA PHE A 45 7.56 8.65 5.10
C PHE A 45 7.72 7.77 6.34
N ASP A 46 8.15 8.29 7.49
CA ASP A 46 8.41 7.49 8.70
C ASP A 46 7.17 6.68 9.14
N THR A 47 5.97 7.28 9.05
CA THR A 47 4.73 6.57 9.35
C THR A 47 4.41 5.48 8.32
N VAL A 48 4.67 5.71 7.03
CA VAL A 48 4.49 4.69 5.97
C VAL A 48 5.41 3.50 6.22
N ILE A 49 6.70 3.76 6.50
CA ILE A 49 7.71 2.74 6.79
C ILE A 49 7.26 1.88 7.98
N ARG A 50 6.86 2.53 9.07
CA ARG A 50 6.36 1.85 10.27
C ARG A 50 5.11 1.02 9.97
N ASP A 51 4.10 1.61 9.34
CA ASP A 51 2.83 0.93 9.05
C ASP A 51 3.06 -0.26 8.08
N ALA A 52 4.00 -0.19 7.12
CA ALA A 52 4.35 -1.31 6.24
C ALA A 52 4.93 -2.50 7.02
N LEU A 53 5.95 -2.24 7.84
CA LEU A 53 6.64 -3.27 8.62
C LEU A 53 5.72 -3.89 9.67
N GLU A 54 4.94 -3.07 10.39
CA GLU A 54 4.02 -3.54 11.42
C GLU A 54 2.90 -4.41 10.83
N GLN A 55 2.32 -4.01 9.69
CA GLN A 55 1.27 -4.81 9.06
C GLN A 55 1.80 -6.16 8.56
N ALA A 56 2.99 -6.17 7.95
CA ALA A 56 3.63 -7.41 7.54
C ALA A 56 3.92 -8.33 8.75
N ALA A 57 4.44 -7.77 9.84
CA ALA A 57 4.70 -8.51 11.08
C ALA A 57 3.40 -9.04 11.74
N CYS A 58 2.28 -8.34 11.59
CA CYS A 58 0.96 -8.74 12.08
C CYS A 58 0.25 -9.75 11.15
N GLY A 59 0.90 -10.21 10.08
CA GLY A 59 0.40 -11.29 9.23
C GLY A 59 -0.40 -10.84 8.01
N ALA A 60 -0.29 -9.57 7.60
CA ALA A 60 -0.79 -9.16 6.29
C ALA A 60 -0.13 -10.00 5.18
N THR A 61 -0.92 -10.45 4.21
CA THR A 61 -0.45 -11.22 3.04
C THR A 61 -0.26 -10.33 1.81
N MET A 62 -0.86 -9.15 1.84
CA MET A 62 -0.74 -8.08 0.84
C MET A 62 -0.87 -6.74 1.58
N LEU A 63 -0.27 -5.67 1.06
CA LEU A 63 -0.51 -4.32 1.57
C LEU A 63 -1.24 -3.49 0.54
N ASP A 64 -2.30 -2.81 0.99
CA ASP A 64 -2.94 -1.74 0.22
C ASP A 64 -2.14 -0.45 0.38
N VAL A 65 -1.89 0.23 -0.74
CA VAL A 65 -1.09 1.45 -0.78
C VAL A 65 -1.86 2.52 -1.54
N ASN A 66 -2.26 3.55 -0.79
CA ASN A 66 -2.91 4.75 -1.27
C ASN A 66 -2.06 5.98 -0.93
N ALA A 67 -1.97 6.92 -1.86
CA ALA A 67 -1.27 8.20 -1.67
C ALA A 67 -2.14 9.42 -2.03
N GLY A 68 -3.45 9.24 -2.19
CA GLY A 68 -4.39 10.30 -2.51
C GLY A 68 -4.56 11.26 -1.35
N VAL A 69 -4.11 12.51 -1.52
CA VAL A 69 -4.29 13.55 -0.50
C VAL A 69 -5.36 14.55 -0.94
N THR A 70 -6.46 14.62 -0.18
CA THR A 70 -7.67 15.35 -0.56
C THR A 70 -7.55 16.88 -0.55
N SER A 71 -6.45 17.44 -0.03
CA SER A 71 -6.25 18.89 0.10
C SER A 71 -5.71 19.58 -1.17
N VAL A 72 -5.40 18.82 -2.22
CA VAL A 72 -4.82 19.27 -3.49
C VAL A 72 -5.48 18.54 -4.66
N ASN A 73 -5.26 18.98 -5.90
CA ASN A 73 -5.74 18.25 -7.07
C ASN A 73 -5.09 16.86 -7.12
N PRO A 74 -5.86 15.75 -6.95
CA PRO A 74 -5.27 14.42 -6.85
C PRO A 74 -4.54 14.02 -8.12
N ASN A 75 -5.07 14.35 -9.30
CA ASN A 75 -4.46 13.96 -10.59
C ASN A 75 -3.06 14.56 -10.80
N GLU A 76 -2.73 15.67 -10.15
CA GLU A 76 -1.42 16.31 -10.26
C GLU A 76 -0.43 15.82 -9.21
N THR A 77 -0.91 15.34 -8.06
CA THR A 77 -0.08 15.13 -6.86
C THR A 77 0.03 13.67 -6.46
N GLU A 78 -1.04 12.89 -6.63
CA GLU A 78 -1.09 11.49 -6.27
C GLU A 78 -0.14 10.63 -7.11
N PRO A 79 0.00 10.77 -8.45
CA PRO A 79 0.86 9.86 -9.22
C PRO A 79 2.31 9.82 -8.74
N GLY A 80 2.93 10.99 -8.52
CA GLY A 80 4.30 11.07 -8.04
C GLY A 80 4.46 10.56 -6.61
N LEU A 81 3.53 10.93 -5.73
CA LEU A 81 3.55 10.50 -4.33
C LEU A 81 3.30 9.00 -4.19
N LEU A 82 2.42 8.44 -5.01
CA LEU A 82 2.10 7.01 -5.04
C LEU A 82 3.31 6.20 -5.52
N VAL A 83 3.96 6.61 -6.60
CA VAL A 83 5.19 5.95 -7.08
C VAL A 83 6.25 5.93 -5.98
N GLN A 84 6.51 7.07 -5.34
CA GLN A 84 7.47 7.13 -4.24
C GLN A 84 7.09 6.23 -3.07
N THR A 85 5.80 6.21 -2.68
CA THR A 85 5.28 5.36 -1.61
C THR A 85 5.45 3.88 -1.96
N LEU A 86 5.15 3.48 -3.20
CA LEU A 86 5.30 2.11 -3.69
C LEU A 86 6.76 1.65 -3.68
N GLU A 87 7.70 2.49 -4.12
CA GLU A 87 9.13 2.18 -4.10
C GLU A 87 9.65 1.96 -2.67
N ILE A 88 9.24 2.83 -1.74
CA ILE A 88 9.59 2.70 -0.32
C ILE A 88 9.06 1.38 0.25
N VAL A 89 7.78 1.09 0.04
CA VAL A 89 7.15 -0.13 0.61
C VAL A 89 7.78 -1.40 0.02
N GLN A 90 8.02 -1.45 -1.30
CA GLN A 90 8.68 -2.59 -1.95
C GLN A 90 10.12 -2.81 -1.47
N GLY A 91 10.81 -1.77 -1.04
CA GLY A 91 12.16 -1.89 -0.44
C GLY A 91 12.18 -2.45 0.98
N LEU A 92 11.03 -2.55 1.65
CA LEU A 92 10.92 -2.91 3.06
C LEU A 92 10.29 -4.27 3.32
N VAL A 93 9.35 -4.69 2.46
CA VAL A 93 8.60 -5.94 2.63
C VAL A 93 8.63 -6.77 1.34
N ASP A 94 8.49 -8.08 1.49
CA ASP A 94 8.37 -9.01 0.36
C ASP A 94 6.93 -9.20 -0.12
N LEU A 95 5.96 -8.50 0.46
CA LEU A 95 4.54 -8.68 0.18
C LEU A 95 4.13 -8.08 -1.18
N PRO A 96 3.19 -8.71 -1.90
CA PRO A 96 2.52 -8.05 -3.02
C PRO A 96 1.76 -6.80 -2.56
N LEU A 97 1.55 -5.85 -3.48
CA LEU A 97 0.86 -4.59 -3.21
C LEU A 97 -0.46 -4.50 -3.99
N SER A 98 -1.51 -4.01 -3.31
CA SER A 98 -2.73 -3.48 -3.91
C SER A 98 -2.53 -2.00 -4.12
N ILE A 99 -2.54 -1.56 -5.38
CA ILE A 99 -2.37 -0.15 -5.74
C ILE A 99 -3.74 0.51 -5.72
N ASP A 100 -4.05 1.25 -4.65
CA ASP A 100 -5.32 1.94 -4.45
C ASP A 100 -5.21 3.40 -4.91
N SER A 101 -5.76 3.67 -6.08
CA SER A 101 -5.70 4.97 -6.74
C SER A 101 -7.01 5.27 -7.45
N SER A 102 -7.38 6.56 -7.46
CA SER A 102 -8.59 7.05 -8.15
C SER A 102 -8.29 7.95 -9.35
N VAL A 103 -7.01 8.19 -9.63
CA VAL A 103 -6.55 9.07 -10.71
C VAL A 103 -6.31 8.29 -12.00
N THR A 104 -6.56 8.94 -13.14
CA THR A 104 -6.47 8.36 -14.49
C THR A 104 -5.47 9.09 -15.37
#